data_AF-A0A7J8VI11-F1
#
_entry.id   AF-A0A7J8VI11-F1
#
_cell.length_a   1.000
_cell.length_b   1.000
_cell.length_c   1.000
_cell.angle_alpha   90.00
_cell.angle_beta   90.00
_cell.angle_gamma   90.00
#
_symmetry.space_group_name_H-M   'P 1'
#
loop_
_entity.id
_entity.type
_entity.pdbx_description
1 polymer ?
#
loop_
_entity_poly.entity_id
_entity_poly.type
_entity_poly.pdbx_seq_one_letter_code
_entity_poly.pdbx_strand_id
1 'polypeptide(L)'
;MFALTSIKGIGRRFANIVCKKADVDMNKRAGELTAQELDNLMTIVANPRQFKIPDWFLNRQKDYKDGKYSQVVSNALDMKLRDDLERLKKIRLVLRSY
;
A
#
# COMPACT_ATOMS: atom_id res chain seq x y z
N MET A 1 -8.37 13.30 -1.97
CA MET A 1 -8.52 11.89 -2.40
C MET A 1 -7.67 11.48 -3.61
N PHE A 2 -7.66 12.22 -4.72
CA PHE A 2 -6.96 11.80 -5.96
C PHE A 2 -5.43 11.90 -5.92
N ALA A 3 -4.86 12.89 -5.22
CA ALA A 3 -3.41 13.10 -5.19
C ALA A 3 -2.64 11.90 -4.60
N LEU A 4 -3.21 11.21 -3.60
CA LEU A 4 -2.58 10.03 -2.99
C LEU A 4 -2.56 8.81 -3.94
N THR A 5 -3.43 8.78 -4.95
CA THR A 5 -3.49 7.66 -5.90
C THR A 5 -2.37 7.67 -6.94
N SER A 6 -1.60 8.76 -7.00
CA SER A 6 -0.39 8.84 -7.82
C SER A 6 0.73 7.93 -7.31
N ILE A 7 0.65 7.50 -6.04
CA ILE A 7 1.63 6.62 -5.42
C ILE A 7 1.30 5.17 -5.78
N LYS A 8 2.25 4.46 -6.40
CA LYS A 8 2.09 3.04 -6.73
C LYS A 8 1.81 2.23 -5.46
N GLY A 9 0.75 1.42 -5.49
CA GLY A 9 0.29 0.64 -4.34
C GLY A 9 -0.81 1.32 -3.51
N ILE A 10 -1.17 2.57 -3.80
CA ILE A 10 -2.32 3.25 -3.18
C ILE A 10 -3.43 3.46 -4.22
N GLY A 11 -4.52 2.70 -4.09
CA GLY A 11 -5.70 2.86 -4.92
C GLY A 11 -6.70 3.87 -4.36
N ARG A 12 -7.72 4.23 -5.16
CA ARG A 12 -8.81 5.15 -4.74
C ARG A 12 -9.48 4.71 -3.44
N ARG A 13 -9.79 3.42 -3.29
CA ARG A 13 -10.43 2.88 -2.07
C ARG A 13 -9.51 2.95 -0.85
N PHE A 14 -8.22 2.68 -1.05
CA PHE A 14 -7.22 2.74 0.02
C PHE A 14 -7.00 4.18 0.48
N ALA A 15 -6.82 5.12 -0.47
CA ALA A 15 -6.71 6.54 -0.18
C ALA A 15 -7.92 7.08 0.61
N ASN A 16 -9.14 6.66 0.29
CA ASN A 16 -10.35 7.08 1.01
C ASN A 16 -10.31 6.62 2.48
N ILE A 17 -10.00 5.34 2.73
CA ILE A 17 -9.92 4.82 4.10
C ILE A 17 -8.81 5.49 4.88
N VAL A 18 -7.64 5.68 4.28
CA VAL A 18 -6.51 6.34 4.93
C VAL A 18 -6.85 7.80 5.30
N CYS A 19 -7.48 8.57 4.40
CA CYS A 19 -7.95 9.93 4.72
C CYS A 19 -8.97 9.93 5.87
N LYS A 20 -9.92 8.99 5.87
CA LYS A 20 -10.91 8.86 6.96
C LYS A 20 -10.28 8.45 8.29
N LYS A 21 -9.19 7.67 8.27
CA LYS A 21 -8.47 7.25 9.47
C LYS A 21 -7.53 8.32 10.00
N ALA A 22 -7.00 9.17 9.12
CA ALA A 22 -6.16 10.31 9.46
C ALA A 22 -6.97 11.55 9.90
N ASP A 23 -8.30 11.46 9.90
CA ASP A 23 -9.22 12.57 10.17
C ASP A 23 -8.98 13.81 9.29
N VAL A 24 -8.58 13.56 8.03
CA VAL A 24 -8.32 14.60 7.04
C VAL A 24 -9.59 14.83 6.22
N ASP A 25 -10.00 16.10 6.11
CA ASP A 25 -11.11 16.49 5.25
C ASP A 25 -10.80 16.16 3.78
N MET A 26 -11.69 15.37 3.18
CA MET A 26 -11.56 14.91 1.80
C MET A 26 -11.81 16.01 0.76
N ASN A 27 -12.44 17.13 1.17
CA ASN A 27 -12.73 18.28 0.32
C ASN A 27 -11.55 19.26 0.20
N LYS A 28 -10.61 19.23 1.14
CA LYS A 28 -9.40 20.06 1.10
C LYS A 28 -8.50 19.70 -0.08
N ARG A 29 -7.82 20.70 -0.65
CA ARG A 29 -6.85 20.46 -1.72
C ARG A 29 -5.59 19.82 -1.15
N ALA A 30 -4.97 18.97 -1.95
CA ALA A 30 -3.75 18.26 -1.54
C ALA A 30 -2.59 19.19 -1.14
N GLY A 31 -2.56 20.42 -1.68
CA GLY A 31 -1.56 21.44 -1.34
C GLY A 31 -1.88 22.27 -0.09
N GLU A 32 -3.06 22.11 0.50
CA GLU A 32 -3.46 22.80 1.74
C GLU A 32 -3.21 21.93 2.98
N LEU A 33 -2.71 20.70 2.79
CA LEU A 33 -2.36 19.82 3.90
C LEU A 33 -1.10 20.32 4.60
N THR A 34 -1.17 20.31 5.93
CA THR A 34 -0.02 20.57 6.78
C THR A 34 0.96 19.39 6.73
N ALA A 35 2.24 19.67 7.01
CA ALA A 35 3.26 18.62 7.09
C ALA A 35 2.92 17.55 8.16
N GLN A 36 2.23 17.93 9.23
CA GLN A 36 1.80 17.02 10.30
C GLN A 36 0.72 16.04 9.83
N GLU A 37 -0.31 16.53 9.12
CA GLU A 37 -1.33 15.66 8.53
C GLU A 37 -0.71 14.69 7.51
N LEU A 38 0.29 15.16 6.76
CA LEU A 38 1.01 14.35 5.77
C LEU A 38 1.84 13.23 6.43
N ASP A 39 2.52 13.51 7.54
CA ASP A 39 3.26 12.51 8.31
C ASP A 39 2.32 11.47 8.97
N ASN A 40 1.18 11.93 9.49
CA ASN A 40 0.14 11.03 10.00
C ASN A 40 -0.39 10.09 8.92
N LEU A 41 -0.65 10.61 7.71
CA LEU A 41 -1.03 9.79 6.56
C LEU A 41 0.04 8.76 6.21
N MET A 42 1.32 9.16 6.15
CA MET A 42 2.43 8.23 5.88
C MET A 42 2.53 7.14 6.94
N THR A 43 2.37 7.48 8.21
CA THR A 43 2.38 6.54 9.32
C THR A 43 1.24 5.51 9.21
N ILE A 44 0.05 5.94 8.83
CA ILE A 44 -1.11 5.06 8.61
C ILE A 44 -0.88 4.10 7.43
N VAL A 45 -0.27 4.61 6.36
CA VAL A 45 0.06 3.80 5.18
C VAL A 45 1.14 2.76 5.50
N ALA A 46 2.13 3.12 6.33
CA ALA A 46 3.19 2.21 6.74
C ALA A 46 2.67 1.09 7.66
N ASN A 47 1.74 1.42 8.56
CA ASN A 47 1.24 0.50 9.59
C ASN A 47 -0.29 0.34 9.58
N PRO A 48 -0.90 -0.11 8.47
CA PRO A 48 -2.36 -0.11 8.30
C PRO A 48 -3.10 -0.99 9.34
N ARG A 49 -2.46 -2.05 9.82
CA ARG A 49 -3.01 -2.93 10.87
C ARG A 49 -3.27 -2.21 12.19
N GLN A 50 -2.41 -1.27 12.55
CA GLN A 50 -2.55 -0.51 13.81
C GLN A 50 -3.77 0.42 13.76
N PHE A 51 -4.19 0.83 12.57
CA PHE A 51 -5.32 1.75 12.35
C PHE A 51 -6.64 1.03 12.03
N LYS A 52 -6.77 -0.24 12.43
CA LYS A 52 -7.97 -1.07 12.25
C LYS A 52 -8.37 -1.27 10.78
N ILE A 53 -7.41 -1.28 9.85
CA ILE A 53 -7.65 -1.69 8.46
C ILE A 53 -7.58 -3.22 8.42
N PRO A 54 -8.60 -3.90 7.87
CA PRO A 54 -8.64 -5.35 7.88
C PRO A 54 -7.61 -5.97 6.92
N ASP A 55 -7.10 -7.15 7.30
CA ASP A 55 -6.01 -7.82 6.58
C ASP A 55 -6.37 -8.19 5.12
N TRP A 56 -7.65 -8.48 4.84
CA TRP A 56 -8.13 -8.76 3.47
C TRP A 56 -8.06 -7.56 2.52
N PHE A 57 -7.91 -6.35 3.07
CA PHE A 57 -7.83 -5.11 2.30
C PHE A 57 -6.38 -4.72 1.92
N LEU A 58 -5.39 -5.42 2.48
CA LEU A 58 -3.98 -5.18 2.23
C LEU A 58 -3.55 -5.78 0.89
N ASN A 59 -2.60 -5.13 0.21
CA ASN A 59 -2.13 -5.55 -1.10
C ASN A 59 -1.16 -6.75 -1.08
N ARG A 60 -0.47 -7.01 0.04
CA ARG A 60 0.37 -8.19 0.22
C ARG A 60 -0.11 -8.99 1.43
N GLN A 61 -0.83 -10.07 1.15
CA GLN A 61 -1.37 -10.95 2.18
C GLN A 61 -0.51 -12.21 2.28
N LYS A 62 -0.16 -12.60 3.51
CA LYS A 62 0.61 -13.82 3.80
C LYS A 62 1.86 -13.94 2.93
N ASP A 63 2.83 -13.02 3.11
CA ASP A 63 4.12 -13.08 2.40
C ASP A 63 4.78 -14.46 2.60
N TYR A 64 5.38 -15.02 1.54
CA TYR A 64 5.97 -16.36 1.60
C TYR A 64 7.22 -16.44 2.48
N LYS A 65 7.94 -15.32 2.70
CA LYS A 65 9.13 -15.27 3.55
C LYS A 65 8.74 -15.19 5.02
N ASP A 66 7.89 -14.22 5.34
CA ASP A 66 7.65 -13.82 6.74
C ASP A 66 6.27 -14.24 7.26
N GLY A 67 5.35 -14.69 6.39
CA GLY A 67 3.96 -14.99 6.72
C GLY A 67 3.11 -13.76 7.07
N LYS A 68 3.70 -12.56 7.04
CA LYS A 68 3.06 -11.31 7.49
C LYS A 68 2.16 -10.72 6.41
N TYR A 69 1.19 -9.94 6.87
CA TYR A 69 0.32 -9.11 6.05
C TYR A 69 0.85 -7.69 6.07
N SER A 70 1.05 -7.09 4.91
CA SER A 70 1.60 -5.74 4.79
C SER A 70 1.00 -4.98 3.61
N GLN A 71 1.02 -3.64 3.73
CA GLN A 71 0.81 -2.76 2.60
C GLN A 71 2.16 -2.36 2.04
N VAL A 72 2.41 -2.70 0.78
CA VAL A 72 3.65 -2.38 0.09
C VAL A 72 3.42 -1.20 -0.87
N VAL A 73 4.30 -0.19 -0.84
CA VAL A 73 4.10 1.08 -1.56
C VAL A 73 5.36 1.46 -2.34
N SER A 74 5.19 2.17 -3.46
CA SER A 74 6.25 2.70 -4.32
C SER A 74 7.31 1.63 -4.69
N ASN A 75 8.59 1.93 -4.47
CA ASN A 75 9.71 1.07 -4.89
C ASN A 75 9.66 -0.32 -4.25
N ALA A 76 9.14 -0.43 -3.03
CA ALA A 76 9.02 -1.72 -2.35
C ALA A 76 8.07 -2.66 -3.10
N LEU A 77 7.05 -2.12 -3.79
CA LEU A 77 6.10 -2.90 -4.57
C LEU A 77 6.80 -3.52 -5.78
N ASP A 78 7.55 -2.71 -6.51
CA ASP A 78 8.31 -3.14 -7.68
C ASP A 78 9.41 -4.16 -7.29
N MET A 79 10.07 -3.99 -6.13
CA MET A 79 11.03 -4.96 -5.61
C MET A 79 10.39 -6.30 -5.24
N LYS A 80 9.25 -6.28 -4.54
CA LYS A 80 8.56 -7.52 -4.16
C LYS A 80 8.04 -8.28 -5.39
N LEU A 81 7.57 -7.57 -6.42
CA LEU A 81 7.18 -8.20 -7.68
C LEU A 81 8.37 -8.88 -8.37
N ARG A 82 9.54 -8.24 -8.39
CA ARG A 82 10.77 -8.84 -8.94
C ARG A 82 11.18 -10.10 -8.18
N ASP A 83 11.19 -10.06 -6.85
CA ASP A 83 11.47 -11.21 -5.99
C ASP A 83 10.52 -12.39 -6.28
N ASP A 84 9.22 -12.11 -6.43
CA ASP A 84 8.21 -13.12 -6.72
C ASP A 84 8.43 -13.73 -8.11
N LEU A 85 8.78 -12.92 -9.12
CA LEU A 85 9.12 -13.39 -10.46
C LEU A 85 10.41 -14.23 -10.48
N GLU A 86 11.46 -13.79 -9.77
CA GLU A 86 12.72 -14.52 -9.62
C GLU A 86 12.50 -15.91 -9.03
N ARG A 87 11.64 -16.00 -8.00
CA ARG A 87 11.25 -17.26 -7.38
C ARG A 87 10.51 -18.16 -8.36
N LEU A 88 9.53 -17.64 -9.11
CA LEU A 88 8.78 -18.41 -10.10
C LEU A 88 9.69 -18.96 -11.21
N LYS A 89 10.67 -18.16 -11.66
CA LYS A 89 11.70 -18.60 -12.61
C LYS A 89 12.55 -19.74 -12.06
N LYS A 90 12.99 -19.66 -10.79
CA LYS A 90 13.75 -20.76 -10.14
C LYS A 90 12.96 -22.06 -10.05
N ILE A 91 11.65 -21.99 -9.86
CA ILE A 91 10.76 -23.16 -9.75
C ILE A 91 10.38 -23.71 -11.15
N ARG A 92 10.83 -23.09 -12.25
CA ARG A 92 10.48 -23.44 -13.65
C ARG A 92 8.96 -23.48 -13.90
N LEU A 93 8.21 -22.61 -13.25
CA LEU A 93 6.78 -22.42 -13.54
C LEU A 93 6.62 -21.58 -14.81
N VAL A 94 6.51 -22.25 -15.97
CA VAL A 94 6.43 -21.63 -17.31
C VAL A 94 5.05 -21.01 -17.63
N LEU A 95 4.01 -21.25 -16.83
CA LEU A 95 2.63 -21.03 -17.28
C LEU A 95 1.96 -19.70 -16.91
N ARG A 96 2.68 -18.67 -16.43
CA ARG A 96 2.01 -17.43 -15.97
C ARG A 96 2.73 -16.11 -16.26
N SER A 97 3.66 -16.10 -17.22
CA SER A 97 4.48 -14.93 -17.55
C SER A 97 3.93 -14.04 -18.68
N TYR A 98 2.66 -14.21 -19.06
CA TYR A 98 1.95 -13.34 -20.00
C TYR A 98 0.88 -12.53 -19.28
#